data_AF-A0A3P6TAX3-F1
#
_entry.id   AF-A0A3P6TAX3-F1
#
_cell.length_a   1.000
_cell.length_b   1.000
_cell.length_c   1.000
_cell.angle_alpha   90.00
_cell.angle_beta   90.00
_cell.angle_gamma   90.00
#
_symmetry.space_group_name_H-M   'P 1'
#
loop_
_entity.id
_entity.type
_entity.pdbx_description
1 polymer ?
#
loop_
_entity_poly.entity_id
_entity_poly.type
_entity_poly.pdbx_seq_one_letter_code
_entity_poly.pdbx_strand_id
1 'polypeptide(L)'
;MKQMFKTELPSNGDNAPVDAVYLSSKDFHEMVTVGTDCRIDYVVIDAAKSSVVSEWAREESLARISTAEMVDLPLSESQQMIEDEFDEGGRSSHIMSSFIRRLISQASQIQKWLFNTVNQIFTFSYMLTTRTNSFSKLIDHVRSAAKANYQRGEVLERDFFNLRKMLVIVSLDGVIFGLDSSDGSVVWRHWLGDNFAPLKNTIGKEEVT
;
A
#
# COMPACT_ATOMS: atom_id res chain seq x y z
N MET A 1 -40.62 -14.77 1.06
CA MET A 1 -39.88 -13.66 1.69
C MET A 1 -39.34 -12.80 0.54
N LYS A 2 -39.72 -11.52 0.45
CA LYS A 2 -39.34 -10.65 -0.68
C LYS A 2 -37.95 -10.09 -0.41
N GLN A 3 -36.97 -10.42 -1.25
CA GLN A 3 -35.61 -9.88 -1.13
C GLN A 3 -35.66 -8.38 -1.38
N MET A 4 -35.32 -7.57 -0.36
CA MET A 4 -35.40 -6.12 -0.45
C MET A 4 -34.15 -5.50 -1.06
N PHE A 5 -32.99 -6.15 -0.93
CA PHE A 5 -31.72 -5.63 -1.41
C PHE A 5 -30.70 -6.77 -1.63
N LYS A 6 -29.85 -6.63 -2.66
CA LYS A 6 -28.69 -7.50 -2.91
C LYS A 6 -27.54 -6.62 -3.34
N THR A 7 -26.40 -6.76 -2.70
CA THR A 7 -25.20 -6.00 -3.04
C THR A 7 -23.98 -6.85 -2.70
N GLU A 8 -22.86 -6.56 -3.35
CA GLU A 8 -21.57 -7.11 -2.99
C GLU A 8 -20.92 -6.13 -2.02
N LEU A 9 -20.30 -6.65 -0.95
CA LEU A 9 -19.53 -5.80 -0.05
C LEU A 9 -18.41 -5.12 -0.86
N PRO A 10 -18.10 -3.84 -0.60
CA PRO A 10 -16.99 -3.14 -1.23
C PRO A 10 -15.67 -3.76 -0.75
N SER A 11 -15.31 -4.88 -1.35
CA SER A 11 -14.26 -5.79 -0.92
C SER A 11 -13.11 -5.73 -1.91
N ASN A 12 -12.01 -5.13 -1.49
CA ASN A 12 -10.76 -5.10 -2.25
C ASN A 12 -9.88 -6.28 -1.75
N GLY A 13 -10.16 -7.52 -2.19
CA GLY A 13 -9.32 -8.71 -1.95
C GLY A 13 -9.96 -9.91 -1.23
N ASP A 14 -9.11 -10.91 -0.95
CA ASP A 14 -9.39 -12.14 -0.18
C ASP A 14 -9.74 -11.79 1.27
N ASN A 15 -11.00 -11.44 1.49
CA ASN A 15 -11.54 -11.21 2.83
C ASN A 15 -12.01 -12.53 3.45
N ALA A 16 -11.78 -12.66 4.75
CA ALA A 16 -12.24 -13.81 5.50
C ALA A 16 -13.78 -13.83 5.59
N PRO A 17 -14.40 -15.00 5.83
CA PRO A 17 -15.85 -15.08 6.01
C PRO A 17 -16.29 -14.20 7.19
N VAL A 18 -17.50 -13.66 7.06
CA VAL A 18 -18.13 -12.83 8.10
C VAL A 18 -18.59 -13.73 9.24
N ASP A 19 -18.10 -13.43 10.44
CA ASP A 19 -18.46 -14.14 11.67
C ASP A 19 -19.72 -13.53 12.31
N ALA A 20 -19.76 -12.19 12.42
CA ALA A 20 -20.88 -11.48 13.02
C ALA A 20 -21.34 -10.29 12.18
N VAL A 21 -22.65 -10.05 12.17
CA VAL A 21 -23.27 -8.88 11.54
C VAL A 21 -24.18 -8.19 12.55
N TYR A 22 -23.95 -6.89 12.75
CA TYR A 22 -24.80 -6.04 13.57
C TYR A 22 -25.50 -5.04 12.67
N LEU A 23 -26.83 -5.01 12.74
CA LEU A 23 -27.65 -4.13 11.93
C LEU A 23 -28.37 -3.11 12.82
N SER A 24 -28.31 -1.84 12.43
CA SER A 24 -29.09 -0.76 13.01
C SER A 24 -29.95 -0.14 11.90
N SER A 25 -31.24 0.03 12.17
CA SER A 25 -32.20 0.59 11.21
C SER A 25 -33.10 1.60 11.92
N LYS A 26 -32.51 2.70 12.39
CA LYS A 26 -33.27 3.84 12.94
C LYS A 26 -33.67 4.80 11.82
N ASP A 27 -32.71 5.56 11.29
CA ASP A 27 -32.96 6.55 10.21
C ASP A 27 -32.29 6.15 8.89
N PHE A 28 -31.16 5.45 8.97
CA PHE A 28 -30.45 4.81 7.85
C PHE A 28 -30.21 3.34 8.19
N HIS A 29 -30.05 2.50 7.17
CA HIS A 29 -29.64 1.11 7.37
C HIS A 29 -28.12 1.08 7.53
N GLU A 30 -27.67 0.96 8.76
CA GLU A 30 -26.26 0.87 9.13
C GLU A 30 -25.93 -0.59 9.45
N MET A 31 -24.78 -1.04 8.99
CA MET A 31 -24.32 -2.41 9.16
C MET A 31 -22.85 -2.41 9.59
N VAL A 32 -22.56 -3.12 10.68
CA VAL A 32 -21.20 -3.47 11.08
C VAL A 32 -21.00 -4.94 10.77
N THR A 33 -19.96 -5.28 10.01
CA THR A 33 -19.56 -6.66 9.78
C THR A 33 -18.25 -6.92 10.49
N VAL A 34 -18.17 -8.05 11.20
CA VAL A 34 -16.96 -8.56 11.84
C VAL A 34 -16.57 -9.83 11.12
N GLY A 35 -15.39 -9.82 10.49
CA GLY A 35 -14.80 -10.99 9.86
C GLY A 35 -14.14 -11.92 10.87
N THR A 36 -13.97 -13.18 10.47
CA THR A 36 -13.16 -14.19 11.19
C THR A 36 -11.68 -13.79 11.29
N ASP A 37 -11.22 -12.92 10.39
CA ASP A 37 -9.93 -12.23 10.42
C ASP A 37 -9.87 -11.08 11.44
N CYS A 38 -10.88 -10.93 12.31
CA CYS A 38 -11.02 -9.81 13.24
C CYS A 38 -11.03 -8.42 12.55
N ARG A 39 -11.36 -8.36 11.26
CA ARG A 39 -11.58 -7.09 10.56
C ARG A 39 -13.00 -6.59 10.83
N ILE A 40 -13.11 -5.31 11.18
CA ILE A 40 -14.37 -4.63 11.40
C ILE A 40 -14.58 -3.63 10.28
N ASP A 41 -15.63 -3.83 9.47
CA ASP A 41 -16.04 -2.89 8.45
C ASP A 41 -17.37 -2.25 8.83
N TYR A 42 -17.43 -0.92 8.77
CA TYR A 42 -18.64 -0.15 8.98
C TYR A 42 -19.19 0.36 7.65
N VAL A 43 -20.42 -0.06 7.39
CA VAL A 43 -21.06 0.09 6.10
C VAL A 43 -22.40 0.80 6.27
N VAL A 44 -22.61 1.85 5.48
CA VAL A 44 -23.87 2.58 5.43
C VAL A 44 -24.59 2.24 4.13
N ILE A 45 -25.86 1.82 4.26
CA ILE A 45 -26.71 1.40 3.16
C ILE A 45 -27.76 2.50 2.92
N ASP A 46 -27.65 3.17 1.78
CA ASP A 46 -28.67 4.08 1.29
C ASP A 46 -29.66 3.30 0.41
N ALA A 47 -30.79 2.90 1.00
CA ALA A 47 -31.82 2.12 0.31
C ALA A 47 -32.46 2.89 -0.87
N ALA A 48 -32.50 4.23 -0.81
CA ALA A 48 -33.08 5.05 -1.88
C ALA A 48 -32.17 5.11 -3.11
N LYS A 49 -30.85 5.21 -2.89
CA LYS A 49 -29.85 5.22 -3.96
C LYS A 49 -29.32 3.83 -4.31
N SER A 50 -29.74 2.79 -3.59
CA SER A 50 -29.20 1.43 -3.72
C SER A 50 -27.67 1.39 -3.65
N SER A 51 -27.07 2.29 -2.86
CA SER A 51 -25.62 2.42 -2.74
C SER A 51 -25.15 1.96 -1.38
N VAL A 52 -24.07 1.19 -1.38
CA VAL A 52 -23.40 0.71 -0.17
C VAL A 52 -22.05 1.38 -0.11
N VAL A 53 -21.80 2.11 0.97
CA VAL A 53 -20.56 2.85 1.17
C VAL A 53 -19.89 2.31 2.43
N SER A 54 -18.63 1.89 2.29
CA SER A 54 -17.75 1.62 3.44
C SER A 54 -17.24 2.96 3.96
N GLU A 55 -17.67 3.34 5.15
CA GLU A 55 -17.27 4.61 5.78
C GLU A 55 -15.90 4.49 6.45
N TRP A 56 -15.69 3.40 7.18
CA TRP A 56 -14.39 3.08 7.78
C TRP A 56 -14.21 1.57 7.91
N ALA A 57 -12.96 1.17 7.97
CA ALA A 57 -12.51 -0.19 8.23
C ALA A 57 -11.48 -0.14 9.36
N ARG A 58 -11.47 -1.15 10.23
CA ARG A 58 -10.55 -1.27 11.35
C ARG A 58 -10.04 -2.70 11.46
N GLU A 59 -8.72 -2.83 11.59
CA GLU A 59 -8.03 -4.11 11.76
C GLU A 59 -7.76 -4.36 13.25
N GLU A 60 -8.56 -5.21 13.88
CA GLU A 60 -8.34 -5.61 15.28
C GLU A 60 -7.38 -6.78 15.42
N SER A 61 -7.09 -7.52 14.34
CA SER A 61 -6.15 -8.64 14.40
C SER A 61 -4.73 -8.18 14.75
N LEU A 62 -4.37 -6.94 14.41
CA LEU A 62 -3.11 -6.31 14.78
C LEU A 62 -2.95 -6.07 16.30
N ALA A 63 -4.03 -6.20 17.09
CA ALA A 63 -3.91 -6.18 18.55
C ALA A 63 -3.26 -7.47 19.11
N ARG A 64 -3.22 -8.55 18.31
CA ARG A 64 -2.84 -9.90 18.73
C ARG A 64 -1.68 -10.45 17.92
N ILE A 65 -0.55 -9.74 18.01
CA ILE A 65 0.64 -10.09 17.25
C ILE A 65 1.29 -11.35 17.83
N SER A 66 1.54 -12.33 16.96
CA SER A 66 2.33 -13.53 17.27
C SER A 66 3.82 -13.25 17.09
N THR A 67 4.20 -12.74 15.91
CA THR A 67 5.58 -12.39 15.55
C THR A 67 5.61 -11.18 14.63
N ALA A 68 6.71 -10.44 14.66
CA ALA A 68 6.98 -9.31 13.79
C ALA A 68 8.43 -9.32 13.34
N GLU A 69 8.67 -9.15 12.04
CA GLU A 69 9.99 -9.10 11.43
C GLU A 69 10.14 -7.85 10.58
N MET A 70 11.33 -7.23 10.58
CA MET A 70 11.64 -6.07 9.74
C MET A 70 12.44 -6.53 8.52
N VAL A 71 11.90 -6.31 7.33
CA VAL A 71 12.52 -6.66 6.05
C VAL A 71 12.97 -5.39 5.33
N ASP A 72 14.16 -5.44 4.73
CA ASP A 72 14.67 -4.32 3.94
C ASP A 72 13.81 -4.11 2.68
N LEU A 73 13.55 -2.85 2.36
CA LEU A 73 12.88 -2.49 1.12
C LEU A 73 13.82 -2.71 -0.07
N PRO A 74 13.27 -2.99 -1.27
CA PRO A 74 14.07 -3.08 -2.48
C PRO A 74 14.79 -1.75 -2.76
N LEU A 75 15.92 -1.86 -3.44
CA LEU A 75 16.69 -0.70 -3.88
C LEU A 75 15.88 0.11 -4.89
N SER A 76 16.06 1.43 -4.85
CA SER A 76 15.61 2.27 -5.94
C SER A 76 16.32 1.89 -7.24
N GLU A 77 15.67 2.13 -8.38
CA GLU A 77 16.26 1.87 -9.70
C GLU A 77 17.64 2.55 -9.85
N SER A 78 17.79 3.75 -9.28
CA SER A 78 19.06 4.49 -9.30
C SER A 78 20.18 3.81 -8.51
N GLN A 79 19.86 3.24 -7.34
CA GLN A 79 20.81 2.50 -6.52
C GLN A 79 21.16 1.16 -7.15
N GLN A 80 20.19 0.48 -7.75
CA GLN A 80 20.43 -0.77 -8.47
C GLN A 80 21.38 -0.55 -9.67
N MET A 81 21.20 0.53 -10.44
CA MET A 81 22.12 0.91 -11.52
C MET A 81 23.55 1.19 -11.01
N ILE A 82 23.69 1.69 -9.79
CA ILE A 82 24.99 1.90 -9.14
C ILE A 82 25.60 0.55 -8.77
N GLU A 83 24.86 -0.34 -8.08
CA GLU A 83 25.37 -1.68 -7.76
C GLU A 83 25.81 -2.43 -9.01
N ASP A 84 24.98 -2.42 -10.05
CA ASP A 84 25.31 -3.00 -11.34
C ASP A 84 26.64 -2.43 -11.83
N GLU A 85 26.84 -1.10 -11.88
CA GLU A 85 28.08 -0.46 -12.33
C GLU A 85 29.34 -1.07 -11.68
N PHE A 86 29.28 -1.37 -10.38
CA PHE A 86 30.39 -1.83 -9.57
C PHE A 86 30.50 -3.35 -9.41
N ASP A 87 29.48 -4.13 -9.77
CA ASP A 87 29.52 -5.58 -9.70
C ASP A 87 30.42 -6.15 -10.80
N GLU A 88 31.69 -6.38 -10.43
CA GLU A 88 32.71 -7.03 -11.25
C GLU A 88 32.77 -8.52 -10.90
N GLY A 89 32.03 -9.35 -11.62
CA GLY A 89 32.20 -10.80 -11.59
C GLY A 89 33.65 -11.16 -11.91
N GLY A 90 34.41 -11.53 -10.87
CA GLY A 90 35.86 -11.57 -10.87
C GLY A 90 36.49 -12.28 -12.09
N ARG A 91 37.01 -11.47 -13.03
CA ARG A 91 38.12 -11.79 -13.94
C ARG A 91 38.40 -10.58 -14.85
N SER A 92 39.39 -9.78 -14.47
CA SER A 92 40.19 -8.91 -15.37
C SER A 92 39.42 -8.07 -16.40
N SER A 93 38.35 -7.36 -16.03
CA SER A 93 37.74 -6.36 -16.89
C SER A 93 38.62 -5.10 -16.94
N HIS A 94 39.01 -4.70 -18.14
CA HIS A 94 39.91 -3.57 -18.37
C HIS A 94 39.33 -2.24 -17.84
N ILE A 95 40.18 -1.33 -17.34
CA ILE A 95 39.78 0.02 -16.87
C ILE A 95 38.87 0.74 -17.88
N MET A 96 39.10 0.52 -19.18
CA MET A 96 38.31 1.11 -20.26
C MET A 96 36.87 0.59 -20.31
N SER A 97 36.61 -0.70 -20.03
CA SER A 97 35.24 -1.22 -20.01
C SER A 97 34.45 -0.65 -18.84
N SER A 98 35.07 -0.52 -17.66
CA SER A 98 34.43 0.11 -16.50
C SER A 98 34.17 1.61 -16.73
N PHE A 99 35.07 2.29 -17.45
CA PHE A 99 34.87 3.70 -17.86
C PHE A 99 33.73 3.88 -18.89
N ILE A 100 33.64 3.02 -19.91
CA ILE A 100 32.54 3.08 -20.89
C ILE A 100 31.20 2.79 -20.21
N ARG A 101 31.16 1.81 -19.29
CA ARG A 101 29.97 1.50 -18.49
C ARG A 101 29.51 2.70 -17.66
N ARG A 102 30.45 3.41 -17.03
CA ARG A 102 30.20 4.68 -16.32
C ARG A 102 29.60 5.76 -17.20
N LEU A 103 30.17 5.98 -18.38
CA LEU A 103 29.65 6.98 -19.32
C LEU A 103 28.22 6.65 -19.77
N ILE A 104 27.93 5.38 -20.04
CA ILE A 104 26.58 4.94 -20.44
C ILE A 104 25.59 5.10 -19.28
N SER A 105 25.95 4.68 -18.07
CA SER A 105 25.12 4.84 -16.87
C SER A 105 24.80 6.31 -16.61
N GLN A 106 25.80 7.18 -16.60
CA GLN A 106 25.60 8.62 -16.37
C GLN A 106 24.80 9.29 -17.49
N ALA A 107 25.01 8.90 -18.76
CA ALA A 107 24.21 9.42 -19.88
C ALA A 107 22.73 9.07 -19.74
N SER A 108 22.42 7.84 -19.31
CA SER A 108 21.04 7.40 -19.08
C SER A 108 20.38 8.13 -17.89
N GLN A 109 21.13 8.39 -16.81
CA GLN A 109 20.64 9.19 -15.67
C GLN A 109 20.34 10.64 -16.09
N ILE A 110 21.20 11.23 -16.92
CA ILE A 110 20.96 12.57 -17.48
C ILE A 110 19.71 12.58 -18.36
N GLN A 111 19.50 11.55 -19.19
CA GLN A 111 18.29 11.44 -20.01
C GLN A 111 17.02 11.37 -19.15
N LYS A 112 17.03 10.56 -18.07
CA LYS A 112 15.90 10.47 -17.12
C LYS A 112 15.63 11.82 -16.44
N TRP A 113 16.69 12.48 -15.96
CA TRP A 113 16.58 13.80 -15.34
C TRP A 113 16.03 14.85 -16.30
N LEU A 114 16.52 14.87 -17.56
CA LEU A 114 16.03 15.78 -18.60
C LEU A 114 14.55 15.53 -18.92
N PHE A 115 14.15 14.28 -19.13
CA PHE A 115 12.75 13.94 -19.42
C PHE A 115 11.82 14.34 -18.27
N ASN A 116 12.21 14.05 -17.03
CA ASN A 116 11.45 14.46 -15.85
C ASN A 116 11.33 16.00 -15.75
N THR A 117 12.43 16.71 -15.99
CA THR A 117 12.46 18.18 -15.96
C THR A 117 11.61 18.80 -17.07
N VAL A 118 11.68 18.26 -18.30
CA VAL A 118 10.84 18.70 -19.42
C VAL A 118 9.37 18.47 -19.11
N ASN A 119 9.01 17.31 -18.55
CA ASN A 119 7.64 17.04 -18.15
C ASN A 119 7.15 18.02 -17.08
N GLN A 120 7.96 18.33 -16.06
CA GLN A 120 7.62 19.32 -15.04
C GLN A 120 7.44 20.72 -15.63
N ILE A 121 8.34 21.15 -16.52
CA ILE A 121 8.24 22.44 -17.21
C ILE A 121 7.02 22.47 -18.12
N PHE A 122 6.71 21.38 -18.83
CA PHE A 122 5.55 21.30 -19.71
C PHE A 122 4.24 21.33 -18.91
N THR A 123 4.15 20.62 -17.80
CA THR A 123 2.99 20.69 -16.88
C THR A 123 2.83 22.11 -16.32
N PHE A 124 3.92 22.75 -15.90
CA PHE A 124 3.91 24.14 -15.43
C PHE A 124 3.52 25.13 -16.53
N SER A 125 4.03 24.95 -17.74
CA SER A 125 3.71 25.79 -18.91
C SER A 125 2.27 25.59 -19.38
N TYR A 126 1.76 24.37 -19.39
CA TYR A 126 0.37 24.08 -19.69
C TYR A 126 -0.55 24.73 -18.65
N MET A 127 -0.16 24.68 -17.36
CA MET A 127 -0.86 25.38 -16.27
C MET A 127 -0.87 26.90 -16.45
N LEU A 128 0.21 27.50 -16.97
CA LEU A 128 0.29 28.93 -17.28
C LEU A 128 -0.50 29.33 -18.54
N THR A 129 -0.54 28.48 -19.57
CA THR A 129 -1.24 28.75 -20.83
C THR A 129 -2.75 28.51 -20.75
N THR A 130 -3.22 27.53 -19.97
CA THR A 130 -4.64 27.39 -19.66
C THR A 130 -5.04 28.45 -18.64
N ARG A 131 -5.42 29.62 -19.12
CA ARG A 131 -5.93 30.77 -18.35
C ARG A 131 -7.00 30.36 -17.32
N THR A 132 -6.61 30.07 -16.07
CA THR A 132 -7.55 29.90 -14.95
C THR A 132 -7.05 30.66 -13.72
N ASN A 133 -7.91 31.52 -13.17
CA ASN A 133 -7.58 32.58 -12.21
C ASN A 133 -7.52 32.11 -10.73
N SER A 134 -7.01 30.93 -10.38
CA SER A 134 -7.05 30.52 -8.97
C SER A 134 -5.96 29.55 -8.54
N PHE A 135 -5.09 30.03 -7.64
CA PHE A 135 -4.13 29.27 -6.85
C PHE A 135 -4.78 28.10 -6.07
N SER A 136 -6.08 28.16 -5.77
CA SER A 136 -6.80 27.07 -5.10
C SER A 136 -6.87 25.80 -5.94
N LYS A 137 -7.00 25.91 -7.27
CA LYS A 137 -6.98 24.73 -8.16
C LYS A 137 -5.61 24.06 -8.18
N LEU A 138 -4.53 24.83 -8.07
CA LEU A 138 -3.16 24.29 -7.96
C LEU A 138 -3.02 23.51 -6.65
N ILE A 139 -3.44 24.10 -5.53
CA ILE A 139 -3.40 23.43 -4.23
C ILE A 139 -4.28 22.18 -4.23
N ASP A 140 -5.46 22.22 -4.85
CA ASP A 140 -6.34 21.05 -4.97
C ASP A 140 -5.72 19.96 -5.85
N HIS A 141 -4.95 20.29 -6.89
CA HIS A 141 -4.21 19.32 -7.70
C HIS A 141 -3.00 18.75 -6.96
N VAL A 142 -2.26 19.56 -6.19
CA VAL A 142 -1.17 19.08 -5.34
C VAL A 142 -1.71 18.19 -4.23
N ARG A 143 -2.83 18.57 -3.61
CA ARG A 143 -3.48 17.81 -2.55
C ARG A 143 -4.11 16.54 -3.08
N SER A 144 -4.73 16.57 -4.25
CA SER A 144 -5.27 15.37 -4.90
C SER A 144 -4.17 14.49 -5.50
N ALA A 145 -3.03 15.03 -5.93
CA ALA A 145 -1.86 14.24 -6.33
C ALA A 145 -1.19 13.59 -5.10
N ALA A 146 -1.08 14.30 -3.98
CA ALA A 146 -0.65 13.72 -2.71
C ALA A 146 -1.61 12.62 -2.22
N LYS A 147 -2.92 12.83 -2.38
CA LYS A 147 -3.96 11.82 -2.07
C LYS A 147 -4.01 10.67 -3.10
N ALA A 148 -3.64 10.93 -4.35
CA ALA A 148 -3.55 9.93 -5.41
C ALA A 148 -2.29 9.07 -5.28
N ASN A 149 -1.18 9.62 -4.78
CA ASN A 149 0.01 8.84 -4.41
C ASN A 149 -0.29 7.88 -3.26
N TYR A 150 -1.17 8.25 -2.32
CA TYR A 150 -1.66 7.32 -1.30
C TYR A 150 -2.49 6.15 -1.88
N GLN A 151 -3.16 6.36 -3.02
CA GLN A 151 -3.99 5.33 -3.68
C GLN A 151 -3.23 4.55 -4.77
N ARG A 152 -2.12 5.11 -5.26
CA ARG A 152 -1.23 4.51 -6.25
C ARG A 152 0.03 4.12 -5.50
N GLY A 153 -0.07 3.01 -4.77
CA GLY A 153 0.91 2.51 -3.79
C GLY A 153 2.29 3.12 -3.98
N GLU A 154 2.71 3.92 -3.01
CA GLU A 154 4.04 4.52 -3.01
C GLU A 154 5.08 3.47 -3.36
N VAL A 155 6.02 3.82 -4.23
CA VAL A 155 7.10 2.90 -4.59
C VAL A 155 7.86 2.61 -3.29
N LEU A 156 7.80 1.35 -2.87
CA LEU A 156 8.39 0.86 -1.63
C LEU A 156 9.89 0.74 -1.82
N GLU A 157 10.60 1.86 -1.79
CA GLU A 157 12.05 1.88 -1.96
C GLU A 157 12.77 2.12 -0.64
N ARG A 158 13.96 1.54 -0.54
CA ARG A 158 14.91 1.79 0.53
C ARG A 158 15.36 3.24 0.55
N ASP A 159 15.37 3.83 1.75
CA ASP A 159 15.91 5.16 1.98
C ASP A 159 17.45 5.14 2.04
N PHE A 160 18.07 6.32 1.96
CA PHE A 160 19.54 6.44 1.99
C PHE A 160 20.17 5.86 3.26
N PHE A 161 19.47 5.93 4.41
CA PHE A 161 19.95 5.44 5.69
C PHE A 161 19.51 4.00 6.02
N ASN A 162 18.72 3.36 5.16
CA ASN A 162 18.09 2.05 5.41
C ASN A 162 17.27 1.99 6.72
N LEU A 163 16.62 3.11 7.08
CA LEU A 163 15.74 3.21 8.22
C LEU A 163 14.30 2.83 7.87
N ARG A 164 13.88 3.02 6.62
CA ARG A 164 12.56 2.61 6.13
C ARG A 164 12.58 1.13 5.75
N LYS A 165 11.75 0.35 6.43
CA LYS A 165 11.67 -1.11 6.28
C LYS A 165 10.22 -1.53 6.16
N MET A 166 9.99 -2.71 5.59
CA MET A 166 8.70 -3.37 5.64
C MET A 166 8.60 -4.17 6.93
N LEU A 167 7.60 -3.88 7.75
CA LEU A 167 7.25 -4.68 8.92
C LEU A 167 6.34 -5.82 8.44
N VAL A 168 6.84 -7.04 8.48
CA VAL A 168 6.03 -8.24 8.23
C VAL A 168 5.53 -8.75 9.57
N ILE A 169 4.23 -8.65 9.80
CA ILE A 169 3.57 -8.96 11.06
C ILE A 169 2.61 -10.12 10.85
N VAL A 170 2.65 -11.09 11.76
CA VAL A 170 1.72 -12.23 11.77
C VAL A 170 0.83 -12.12 13.01
N SER A 171 -0.48 -12.00 12.79
CA SER A 171 -1.49 -12.06 13.85
C SER A 171 -1.79 -13.50 14.22
N LEU A 172 -2.13 -13.74 15.48
CA LEU A 172 -2.70 -15.01 15.95
C LEU A 172 -3.98 -15.42 15.20
N ASP A 173 -4.74 -14.47 14.66
CA ASP A 173 -5.98 -14.72 13.92
C ASP A 173 -5.75 -15.24 12.48
N GLY A 174 -4.51 -15.65 12.15
CA GLY A 174 -4.18 -16.24 10.85
C GLY A 174 -4.05 -15.21 9.71
N VAL A 175 -3.73 -13.96 10.04
CA VAL A 175 -3.54 -12.88 9.05
C VAL A 175 -2.09 -12.39 9.06
N ILE A 176 -1.52 -12.23 7.87
CA ILE A 176 -0.19 -11.65 7.65
C ILE A 176 -0.34 -10.25 7.06
N PHE A 177 0.39 -9.30 7.62
CA PHE A 177 0.44 -7.91 7.20
C PHE A 177 1.84 -7.51 6.77
N GLY A 178 1.92 -6.75 5.68
CA GLY A 178 3.07 -5.92 5.38
C GLY A 178 2.74 -4.47 5.71
N LEU A 179 3.36 -3.90 6.74
CA LEU A 179 3.24 -2.49 7.08
C LEU A 179 4.49 -1.73 6.63
N ASP A 180 4.33 -0.48 6.21
CA ASP A 180 5.46 0.42 6.04
C ASP A 180 5.87 1.00 7.39
N SER A 181 7.16 0.93 7.75
CA SER A 181 7.67 1.50 8.99
C SER A 181 7.67 3.03 9.00
N SER A 182 7.51 3.70 7.84
CA SER A 182 7.53 5.16 7.75
C SER A 182 6.26 5.84 8.27
N ASP A 183 5.09 5.28 7.93
CA ASP A 183 3.77 5.83 8.23
C ASP A 183 2.84 4.85 8.96
N GLY A 184 3.23 3.58 9.06
CA GLY A 184 2.42 2.51 9.65
C GLY A 184 1.27 2.04 8.77
N SER A 185 1.23 2.43 7.49
CA SER A 185 0.17 2.02 6.57
C SER A 185 0.27 0.53 6.23
N VAL A 186 -0.89 -0.11 6.02
CA VAL A 186 -0.96 -1.49 5.54
C VAL A 186 -0.73 -1.49 4.03
N VAL A 187 0.44 -1.96 3.60
CA VAL A 187 0.83 -2.09 2.19
C VAL A 187 0.11 -3.26 1.54
N TRP A 188 0.12 -4.40 2.22
CA TRP A 188 -0.56 -5.60 1.77
C TRP A 188 -1.00 -6.42 2.98
N ARG A 189 -1.97 -7.30 2.73
CA ARG A 189 -2.61 -8.14 3.73
C ARG A 189 -2.93 -9.48 3.09
N HIS A 190 -2.71 -10.56 3.83
CA HIS A 190 -3.01 -11.90 3.37
C HIS A 190 -3.61 -12.73 4.51
N TRP A 191 -4.81 -13.27 4.28
CA TRP A 191 -5.47 -14.18 5.20
C TRP A 191 -5.14 -15.63 4.83
N LEU A 192 -4.70 -16.42 5.81
CA LEU A 192 -4.20 -17.79 5.60
C LEU A 192 -5.32 -18.83 5.44
N GLY A 193 -6.56 -18.47 5.73
CA GLY A 193 -7.71 -19.36 5.64
C GLY A 193 -7.90 -20.28 6.84
N ASP A 194 -9.02 -21.00 6.85
CA ASP A 194 -9.47 -21.83 7.98
C ASP A 194 -8.64 -23.13 8.19
N ASN A 195 -7.84 -23.52 7.20
CA ASN A 195 -7.06 -24.77 7.23
C ASN A 195 -5.70 -24.62 7.90
N PHE A 196 -5.40 -23.46 8.49
CA PHE A 196 -4.13 -23.17 9.11
C PHE A 196 -4.14 -23.53 10.61
N ALA A 197 -3.05 -24.12 11.09
CA ALA A 197 -2.95 -24.50 12.50
C ALA A 197 -2.78 -23.24 13.39
N PRO A 198 -3.37 -23.20 14.61
CA PRO A 198 -3.23 -22.09 15.54
C PRO A 198 -1.79 -21.59 15.68
N LEU A 199 -1.61 -20.29 15.50
CA LEU A 199 -0.30 -19.66 15.70
C LEU A 199 -0.01 -19.63 17.20
N LYS A 200 1.26 -19.87 17.54
CA LYS A 200 1.72 -19.85 18.93
C LYS A 200 2.51 -18.58 19.17
N ASN A 201 2.11 -17.81 20.17
CA ASN A 201 2.92 -16.69 20.60
C ASN A 201 4.15 -17.16 21.41
N THR A 202 5.08 -16.25 21.67
CA THR A 202 6.29 -16.51 22.48
C THR A 202 6.00 -16.90 23.94
N ILE A 203 4.76 -16.68 24.40
CA ILE A 203 4.28 -16.98 25.76
C ILE A 203 3.53 -18.35 25.79
N GLY A 204 3.43 -19.05 24.66
CA GLY A 204 2.75 -20.35 24.55
C GLY A 204 1.22 -20.29 24.52
N LYS A 205 0.62 -19.11 24.32
CA LYS A 205 -0.80 -19.01 23.97
C LYS A 205 -0.99 -19.38 22.51
N GLU A 206 -1.98 -20.23 22.25
CA GLU A 206 -2.38 -20.69 20.92
C GLU A 206 -3.66 -19.99 20.51
N GLU A 207 -3.78 -19.65 19.23
CA GLU A 207 -5.09 -19.34 18.66
C GLU A 207 -5.12 -19.46 17.15
N VAL A 208 -6.20 -20.11 16.70
CA VAL A 208 -7.03 -19.91 15.52
C VAL A 208 -8.33 -20.58 15.97
N THR A 209 -9.41 -19.81 16.16
CA THR A 209 -10.79 -20.31 16.32
C THR A 209 -11.73 -19.39 15.59
#